data_AF-A0AAV3UQF7-F1
#
_entry.id   AF-A0AAV3UQF7-F1
#
_cell.length_a   1.000
_cell.length_b   1.000
_cell.length_c   1.000
_cell.angle_alpha   90.00
_cell.angle_beta   90.00
_cell.angle_gamma   90.00
#
_symmetry.space_group_name_H-M   'P 1'
#
loop_
_entity.id
_entity.type
_entity.pdbx_description
1 polymer ?
#
loop_
_entity_poly.entity_id
_entity_poly.type
_entity_poly.pdbx_seq_one_letter_code
_entity_poly.pdbx_strand_id
1 'polypeptide(L)'
;MGMATDILGWFNTPYPFLSLEADPIFTIGSAVIGLFIVQSNSSLLLYHFLVGFEDEKSQFAILMSFINLGFGGALLRETLFTAIALLLSII
;
A
#
# COMPACT_ATOMS: atom_id res chain seq x y z
N MET A 1 -23.52 -16.94 28.59
CA MET A 1 -22.49 -15.98 28.12
C MET A 1 -21.24 -16.77 27.74
N GLY A 2 -21.18 -17.33 26.53
CA GLY A 2 -20.07 -18.23 26.16
C GLY A 2 -19.86 -18.42 24.66
N MET A 3 -20.89 -18.20 23.84
CA MET A 3 -20.78 -18.37 22.38
C MET A 3 -20.12 -17.18 21.66
N ALA A 4 -20.24 -15.96 22.20
CA ALA A 4 -19.60 -14.77 21.61
C ALA A 4 -18.09 -14.70 21.88
N THR A 5 -17.61 -15.32 22.96
CA THR A 5 -16.20 -15.38 23.34
C THR A 5 -15.41 -16.42 22.55
N ASP A 6 -16.03 -17.54 22.14
CA ASP A 6 -15.37 -18.56 21.30
C ASP A 6 -15.18 -18.11 19.85
N ILE A 7 -16.13 -17.33 19.29
CA ILE A 7 -15.99 -16.76 17.93
C ILE A 7 -14.92 -15.65 17.91
N LEU A 8 -14.82 -14.86 18.98
CA LEU A 8 -13.73 -13.87 19.14
C LEU A 8 -12.38 -14.53 19.43
N GLY A 9 -12.36 -15.65 20.15
CA GLY A 9 -11.15 -16.41 20.49
C GLY A 9 -10.53 -17.12 19.29
N TRP A 10 -11.32 -17.52 18.29
CA TRP A 10 -10.81 -18.08 17.03
C TRP A 10 -9.97 -17.06 16.23
N PHE A 11 -10.37 -15.78 16.23
CA PHE A 11 -9.61 -14.71 15.59
C PHE A 11 -8.39 -14.25 16.40
N ASN A 12 -8.18 -14.80 17.60
CA ASN A 12 -6.99 -14.56 18.39
C ASN A 12 -5.84 -15.41 17.83
N THR A 13 -5.38 -15.01 16.65
CA THR A 13 -4.15 -15.55 16.07
C THR A 13 -3.01 -15.30 17.07
N PRO A 14 -2.20 -16.31 17.46
CA PRO A 14 -1.09 -16.15 18.42
C PRO A 14 -0.04 -15.12 17.97
N TYR A 15 -0.17 -14.65 16.74
CA TYR A 15 0.56 -13.54 16.15
C TYR A 15 -0.46 -12.62 15.48
N PRO A 16 -0.44 -11.30 15.72
CA PRO A 16 -1.46 -10.41 15.16
C PRO A 16 -1.30 -10.35 13.63
N PHE A 17 -2.10 -11.15 12.94
CA PHE A 17 -2.16 -11.24 11.48
C PHE A 17 -2.51 -9.86 10.90
N LEU A 18 -1.76 -9.39 9.89
CA LEU A 18 -1.84 -8.04 9.30
C LEU A 18 -1.31 -6.87 10.18
N SER A 19 -0.65 -7.14 11.30
CA SER A 19 0.03 -6.08 12.05
C SER A 19 1.32 -5.65 11.35
N LEU A 20 1.49 -4.33 11.18
CA LEU A 20 2.68 -3.69 10.59
C LEU A 20 3.99 -4.03 11.32
N GLU A 21 3.93 -4.28 12.63
CA GLU A 21 5.10 -4.62 13.44
C GLU A 21 5.32 -6.13 13.59
N ALA A 22 4.24 -6.91 13.53
CA ALA A 22 4.36 -8.35 13.73
C ALA A 22 4.64 -9.05 12.41
N ASP A 23 3.88 -8.83 11.33
CA ASP A 23 4.02 -9.64 10.13
C ASP A 23 5.02 -9.04 9.12
N PRO A 24 6.28 -9.55 9.04
CA PRO A 24 7.30 -8.97 8.16
C PRO A 24 6.95 -9.17 6.68
N ILE A 25 6.24 -10.24 6.34
CA ILE A 25 5.85 -10.53 4.95
C ILE A 25 4.77 -9.53 4.51
N PHE A 26 3.82 -9.23 5.39
CA PHE A 26 2.79 -8.23 5.14
C PHE A 26 3.39 -6.81 4.99
N THR A 27 4.32 -6.43 5.87
CA THR A 27 4.96 -5.11 5.83
C THR A 27 5.84 -4.92 4.59
N ILE A 28 6.65 -5.92 4.23
CA ILE A 28 7.45 -5.87 3.00
C ILE A 28 6.55 -5.92 1.77
N GLY A 29 5.54 -6.80 1.76
CA GLY A 29 4.60 -6.92 0.64
C GLY A 29 3.82 -5.64 0.39
N SER A 30 3.30 -5.00 1.45
CA SER A 30 2.59 -3.72 1.34
C SER A 30 3.50 -2.58 0.89
N ALA A 31 4.77 -2.56 1.32
CA ALA A 31 5.75 -1.60 0.82
C ALA A 31 6.03 -1.77 -0.69
N VAL A 32 6.18 -3.01 -1.17
CA VAL A 32 6.38 -3.31 -2.59
C VAL A 32 5.14 -2.92 -3.42
N ILE A 33 3.95 -3.22 -2.94
CA ILE A 33 2.70 -2.82 -3.60
C ILE A 33 2.59 -1.29 -3.65
N GLY A 34 2.92 -0.61 -2.56
CA GLY A 34 2.95 0.85 -2.53
C GLY A 34 3.94 1.43 -3.54
N LEU A 35 5.15 0.85 -3.65
CA LEU A 35 6.15 1.28 -4.62
C LEU A 35 5.64 1.11 -6.04
N PHE A 36 5.01 -0.03 -6.33
CA PHE A 36 4.42 -0.31 -7.64
C PHE A 36 3.31 0.68 -7.98
N ILE A 37 2.42 0.99 -7.03
CA ILE A 37 1.34 1.97 -7.22
C ILE A 37 1.93 3.34 -7.52
N VAL A 38 2.88 3.83 -6.71
CA VAL A 38 3.50 5.15 -6.92
C VAL A 38 4.20 5.20 -8.28
N GLN A 39 5.00 4.19 -8.62
CA GLN A 39 5.75 4.15 -9.87
C GLN A 39 4.84 4.11 -11.09
N SER A 40 3.80 3.27 -11.07
CA SER A 40 2.87 3.11 -12.19
C SER A 40 2.05 4.36 -12.43
N ASN A 41 1.51 4.96 -11.37
CA ASN A 41 0.70 6.19 -11.49
C ASN A 41 1.56 7.41 -11.83
N SER A 42 2.81 7.48 -11.34
CA SER A 42 3.75 8.51 -11.75
C SER A 42 4.11 8.40 -13.24
N SER A 43 4.33 7.18 -13.76
CA SER A 43 4.59 6.96 -15.18
C SER A 43 3.39 7.36 -16.06
N LEU A 44 2.17 7.09 -15.62
CA LEU A 44 0.96 7.51 -16.33
C LEU A 44 0.79 9.02 -16.35
N LEU A 45 1.06 9.70 -15.23
CA LEU A 45 1.04 11.15 -15.17
C LEU A 45 2.08 11.77 -16.12
N LEU A 46 3.30 11.25 -16.12
CA LEU A 46 4.35 11.72 -17.03
C LEU A 46 4.00 11.48 -18.50
N TYR A 47 3.39 10.33 -18.83
CA TYR A 47 2.91 10.04 -20.18
C TYR A 47 1.85 11.06 -20.62
N HIS A 48 0.87 11.35 -19.76
CA HIS A 48 -0.16 12.34 -20.06
C HIS A 48 0.40 13.77 -20.17
N PHE A 49 1.41 14.14 -19.38
CA PHE A 49 2.12 15.41 -19.55
C PHE A 49 2.87 15.53 -20.88
N LEU A 50 3.38 14.41 -21.41
CA LEU A 50 4.13 14.39 -22.67
C LEU A 50 3.21 14.40 -23.90
N VAL A 51 2.13 13.62 -23.87
CA VAL A 51 1.21 13.43 -25.01
C VAL A 51 0.12 14.49 -25.07
N GLY A 52 -0.14 15.19 -23.96
CA GLY A 52 -1.22 16.16 -23.84
C GLY A 52 -2.54 15.53 -23.40
N PHE A 53 -3.47 16.38 -22.96
CA PHE A 53 -4.74 15.98 -22.36
C PHE A 53 -5.90 16.76 -23.00
N GLU A 54 -6.30 16.32 -24.20
CA GLU A 54 -7.42 16.90 -24.95
C GLU A 54 -8.76 16.20 -24.65
N ASP A 55 -8.74 14.93 -24.21
CA ASP A 55 -9.94 14.16 -23.92
C ASP A 55 -10.40 14.24 -22.45
N GLU A 56 -11.71 14.36 -22.21
CA GLU A 56 -12.33 14.32 -20.88
C GLU A 56 -11.98 13.03 -20.10
N LYS A 57 -11.87 11.91 -20.82
CA LYS A 57 -11.45 10.62 -20.24
C LYS A 57 -10.00 10.66 -19.74
N SER A 58 -9.14 11.40 -20.43
CA SER A 58 -7.74 11.59 -20.04
C SER A 58 -7.64 12.43 -18.76
N GLN A 59 -8.48 13.46 -18.63
CA GLN A 59 -8.52 14.29 -17.43
C GLN A 59 -8.99 13.48 -16.19
N PHE A 60 -9.98 12.60 -16.36
CA PHE A 60 -10.39 11.69 -15.29
C PHE A 60 -9.30 10.69 -14.90
N ALA A 61 -8.57 10.13 -15.89
CA ALA A 61 -7.46 9.22 -15.64
C ALA A 61 -6.31 9.90 -14.86
N ILE A 62 -6.01 11.17 -15.17
CA ILE A 62 -5.02 11.98 -14.44
C ILE A 62 -5.47 12.19 -12.99
N LEU A 63 -6.74 12.54 -12.77
CA LEU A 63 -7.28 12.73 -11.43
C LEU A 63 -7.18 11.45 -10.58
N MET A 64 -7.58 10.30 -11.15
CA MET A 64 -7.45 9.01 -10.49
C MET A 64 -5.98 8.64 -10.22
N SER A 65 -5.08 8.99 -11.14
CA SER A 65 -3.64 8.76 -10.95
C SER A 65 -3.08 9.58 -9.78
N PHE A 66 -3.51 10.84 -9.60
CA PHE A 66 -3.14 11.64 -8.43
C PHE A 66 -3.68 11.07 -7.11
N ILE A 67 -4.93 10.60 -7.09
CA ILE A 67 -5.52 9.95 -5.91
C ILE A 67 -4.73 8.69 -5.55
N ASN A 68 -4.44 7.84 -6.54
CA ASN A 68 -3.66 6.64 -6.35
C ASN A 68 -2.21 6.94 -5.93
N LEU A 69 -1.62 8.01 -6.44
CA LEU A 69 -0.28 8.46 -6.03
C LEU A 69 -0.27 8.90 -4.56
N GLY A 70 -1.31 9.61 -4.10
CA GLY A 70 -1.49 9.96 -2.69
C GLY A 70 -1.68 8.74 -1.79
N PHE A 71 -2.52 7.78 -2.22
CA PHE A 71 -2.73 6.53 -1.50
C PHE A 71 -1.45 5.67 -1.42
N GLY A 72 -0.77 5.46 -2.55
CA GLY A 72 0.49 4.73 -2.61
C GLY A 72 1.59 5.41 -1.79
N GLY A 73 1.63 6.75 -1.79
CA GLY A 73 2.57 7.54 -0.97
C GLY A 73 2.30 7.43 0.53
N ALA A 74 1.03 7.46 0.95
CA ALA A 74 0.65 7.25 2.35
C ALA A 74 0.97 5.82 2.80
N LEU A 75 0.68 4.82 1.96
CA LEU A 75 1.03 3.43 2.22
C LEU A 75 2.55 3.27 2.38
N LEU A 76 3.33 3.88 1.49
CA LEU A 76 4.79 3.89 1.61
C LEU A 76 5.23 4.56 2.90
N ARG A 77 4.67 5.71 3.26
CA ARG A 77 5.10 6.44 4.46
C ARG A 77 5.00 5.58 5.73
N GLU A 78 3.94 4.80 5.86
CA GLU A 78 3.71 3.94 7.03
C GLU A 78 4.51 2.63 6.97
N THR A 79 4.71 2.07 5.77
CA THR A 79 5.33 0.74 5.60
C THR A 79 6.85 0.79 5.37
N LEU A 80 7.37 1.88 4.80
CA LEU A 80 8.74 1.96 4.28
C LEU A 80 9.79 1.93 5.39
N PHE A 81 9.61 2.69 6.48
CA PHE A 81 10.59 2.72 7.57
C PHE A 81 10.71 1.35 8.24
N THR A 82 9.58 0.72 8.53
CA THR A 82 9.50 -0.61 9.13
C THR A 82 10.02 -1.69 8.16
N ALA A 83 9.69 -1.62 6.88
CA ALA A 83 10.20 -2.54 5.86
C ALA A 83 11.73 -2.43 5.69
N ILE A 84 12.29 -1.22 5.70
CA ILE A 84 13.74 -0.99 5.64
C ILE A 84 14.43 -1.54 6.89
N ALA A 85 13.88 -1.29 8.07
CA ALA A 85 14.42 -1.81 9.33
C ALA A 85 14.44 -3.35 9.36
N LEU A 86 13.38 -3.99 8.87
CA LEU A 86 13.30 -5.45 8.73
C LEU A 86 14.29 -5.99 7.69
N LEU A 87 14.43 -5.32 6.53
CA LEU A 87 15.36 -5.74 5.49
C LEU A 87 16.81 -5.65 5.96
N LEU A 88 17.18 -4.58 6.69
CA LEU A 88 18.50 -4.40 7.28
C LEU A 88 18.79 -5.41 8.41
N SER A 89 17.77 -5.91 9.09
CA SER A 89 17.92 -6.94 10.13
C SER A 89 18.22 -8.33 9.56
N ILE A 90 17.85 -8.57 8.30
CA ILE A 90 18.02 -9.85 7.60
C ILE A 90 19.38 -9.94 6.87
N ILE A 91 20.02 -8.79 6.59
CA ILE A 91 21.26 -8.67 5.83
C ILE A 91 22.48 -8.54 6.75
#